data_AF-A0A951PQL3-F1
#
_entry.id   AF-A0A951PQL3-F1
#
_cell.length_a   1.000
_cell.length_b   1.000
_cell.length_c   1.000
_cell.angle_alpha   90.00
_cell.angle_beta   90.00
_cell.angle_gamma   90.00
#
_symmetry.space_group_name_H-M   'P 1'
#
loop_
_entity.id
_entity.type
_entity.pdbx_description
1 polymer ?
#
loop_
_entity_poly.entity_id
_entity_poly.type
_entity_poly.pdbx_seq_one_letter_code
_entity_poly.pdbx_strand_id
1 'polypeptide(L)'
;MSKSDGQLDTPLSSSQPLIEAFEQDLLRGTLPPLDVPNAHNPIYLPGTEPSLQQTYYWLARLARQLKQDKAKEFLIERMQSSWLGTPQQKWFYQISIGLITGLIVALIYVGTTGLIGASIGGITYGLILGRTQEIFPVNRLKFSLEFAKAQLLSSVIEGLWWGLVYGLIDALICWLIWGIEGLILGMADSLVWGLIEGLIWGLMVPDFDNTTVNNQGIRESGLNAGIFTVIGGVAWVLLYVGVLLAMGEPLEPRDLLIDGIGNGVFFGIYVGGLACLQHFVLRLILKQSGAIPWNYAKFLDHAVELGFLKREGGCYRFIDDSVQEHFAQMPLNGR
;
A
#
# COMPACT_ATOMS: atom_id res chain seq x y z
N MET A 1 -47.85 -4.64 50.36
CA MET A 1 -46.37 -4.74 50.34
C MET A 1 -45.91 -4.28 48.97
N SER A 2 -45.43 -3.05 48.91
CA SER A 2 -44.83 -2.43 47.72
C SER A 2 -43.48 -3.09 47.43
N LYS A 3 -43.26 -3.55 46.19
CA LYS A 3 -41.93 -3.91 45.68
C LYS A 3 -41.40 -2.68 44.97
N SER A 4 -40.35 -2.08 45.53
CA SER A 4 -39.60 -0.99 44.93
C SER A 4 -38.72 -1.54 43.80
N ASP A 5 -38.87 -0.94 42.62
CA ASP A 5 -37.94 -1.08 41.50
C ASP A 5 -36.58 -0.50 41.88
N GLY A 6 -35.59 -1.37 42.02
CA GLY A 6 -34.19 -0.99 42.09
C GLY A 6 -33.65 -0.83 40.67
N GLN A 7 -33.75 0.37 40.13
CA GLN A 7 -33.09 0.77 38.90
C GLN A 7 -31.57 0.73 39.16
N LEU A 8 -30.88 -0.26 38.58
CA LEU A 8 -29.43 -0.37 38.62
C LEU A 8 -28.85 0.76 37.76
N ASP A 9 -28.41 1.83 38.41
CA ASP A 9 -27.56 2.86 37.80
C ASP A 9 -26.32 2.18 37.23
N THR A 10 -26.26 2.13 35.90
CA THR A 10 -25.06 1.74 35.16
C THR A 10 -24.05 2.88 35.35
N PRO A 11 -22.79 2.60 35.76
CA PRO A 11 -21.82 3.67 35.95
C PRO A 11 -21.61 4.41 34.62
N LEU A 12 -21.82 5.73 34.64
CA LEU A 12 -21.53 6.63 33.53
C LEU A 12 -20.10 6.36 33.04
N SER A 13 -19.94 6.18 31.73
CA SER A 13 -18.62 6.04 31.11
C SER A 13 -17.81 7.30 31.42
N SER A 14 -16.52 7.15 31.76
CA SER A 14 -15.63 8.29 32.06
C SER A 14 -15.52 9.32 30.94
N SER A 15 -15.99 8.97 29.74
CA SER A 15 -15.99 9.79 28.52
C SER A 15 -17.31 10.52 28.28
N GLN A 16 -18.38 10.15 29.01
CA GLN A 16 -19.74 10.66 28.85
C GLN A 16 -19.88 12.16 29.17
N PRO A 17 -19.20 12.72 30.21
CA PRO A 17 -19.21 14.17 30.46
C PRO A 17 -18.51 14.98 29.37
N LEU A 18 -17.46 14.41 28.75
CA LEU A 18 -16.76 14.99 27.61
C LEU A 18 -17.71 15.10 26.42
N ILE A 19 -18.34 13.98 26.04
CA ILE A 19 -19.29 13.93 24.92
C ILE A 19 -20.49 14.87 25.17
N GLU A 20 -21.07 14.89 26.37
CA GLU A 20 -22.22 15.74 26.71
C GLU A 20 -21.88 17.24 26.74
N ALA A 21 -20.73 17.63 27.29
CA ALA A 21 -20.27 19.02 27.24
C ALA A 21 -20.04 19.45 25.78
N PHE A 22 -19.38 18.62 24.99
CA PHE A 22 -19.13 18.88 23.58
C PHE A 22 -20.40 18.92 22.72
N GLU A 23 -21.39 18.05 22.96
CA GLU A 23 -22.68 18.04 22.27
C GLU A 23 -23.52 19.29 22.60
N GLN A 24 -23.53 19.72 23.86
CA GLN A 24 -24.25 20.93 24.27
C GLN A 24 -23.71 22.20 23.58
N ASP A 25 -22.41 22.26 23.39
CA ASP A 25 -21.78 23.40 22.73
C ASP A 25 -21.96 23.38 21.20
N LEU A 26 -21.98 22.19 20.60
CA LEU A 26 -22.31 21.98 19.18
C LEU A 26 -23.75 22.42 18.86
N LEU A 27 -24.70 22.13 19.75
CA LEU A 27 -26.12 22.50 19.62
C LEU A 27 -26.39 24.00 19.79
N ARG A 28 -25.53 24.72 20.53
CA ARG A 28 -25.71 26.15 20.80
C ARG A 28 -25.18 27.07 19.69
N GLY A 29 -24.63 26.53 18.61
CA GLY A 29 -24.00 27.31 17.53
C GLY A 29 -22.85 28.20 18.00
N THR A 30 -22.46 28.04 19.26
CA THR A 30 -21.35 28.70 19.95
C THR A 30 -20.39 27.58 20.22
N LEU A 31 -19.54 27.32 19.23
CA LEU A 31 -18.37 26.48 19.39
C LEU A 31 -17.67 26.94 20.68
N PRO A 32 -17.36 26.04 21.63
CA PRO A 32 -16.49 26.44 22.72
C PRO A 32 -15.22 26.96 22.07
N PRO A 33 -14.58 27.99 22.63
CA PRO A 33 -13.15 27.87 22.71
C PRO A 33 -12.94 26.50 23.35
N LEU A 34 -12.40 25.53 22.60
CA LEU A 34 -11.61 24.51 23.25
C LEU A 34 -10.69 25.33 24.13
N ASP A 35 -10.94 25.34 25.44
CA ASP A 35 -10.15 26.12 26.38
C ASP A 35 -8.85 25.33 26.53
N VAL A 36 -8.10 25.25 25.42
CA VAL A 36 -6.71 24.80 25.37
C VAL A 36 -6.00 25.93 26.08
N PRO A 37 -5.55 25.74 27.33
CA PRO A 37 -5.11 26.85 28.16
C PRO A 37 -3.87 27.48 27.53
N ASN A 38 -4.04 28.57 26.77
CA ASN A 38 -2.99 29.48 26.32
C ASN A 38 -1.67 28.84 25.84
N ALA A 39 -1.73 27.65 25.26
CA ALA A 39 -0.57 26.89 24.84
C ALA A 39 -0.48 26.93 23.33
N HIS A 40 0.66 27.36 22.80
CA HIS A 40 1.08 27.01 21.44
C HIS A 40 0.63 25.58 21.11
N ASN A 41 -0.22 25.41 20.09
CA ASN A 41 -0.38 24.12 19.46
C ASN A 41 1.01 23.76 18.89
N PRO A 42 1.78 22.84 19.48
CA PRO A 42 3.16 22.62 19.05
C PRO A 42 3.20 21.96 17.66
N ILE A 43 2.07 21.43 17.20
CA ILE A 43 1.93 20.73 15.93
C ILE A 43 1.65 21.73 14.80
N TYR A 44 0.74 22.69 14.98
CA TYR A 44 0.36 23.65 13.94
C TYR A 44 0.88 25.06 14.21
N LEU A 45 1.28 25.74 13.13
CA LEU A 45 1.55 27.17 13.22
C LEU A 45 0.21 27.91 13.45
N PRO A 46 0.19 29.01 14.20
CA PRO A 46 -1.01 29.80 14.41
C PRO A 46 -1.73 30.13 13.09
N GLY A 47 -3.02 29.82 13.01
CA GLY A 47 -3.85 30.03 11.81
C GLY A 47 -3.73 28.97 10.71
N THR A 48 -2.92 27.93 10.91
CA THR A 48 -2.81 26.76 9.99
C THR A 48 -3.55 25.53 10.49
N GLU A 49 -4.14 25.63 11.67
CA GLU A 49 -4.93 24.57 12.31
C GLU A 49 -6.19 24.26 11.49
N PRO A 50 -6.60 22.98 11.42
CA PRO A 50 -7.90 22.64 10.86
C PRO A 50 -9.01 23.36 11.63
N SER A 51 -10.03 23.82 10.91
CA SER A 51 -11.21 24.35 11.59
C SER A 51 -11.89 23.24 12.40
N LEU A 52 -12.61 23.59 13.47
CA LEU A 52 -13.42 22.64 14.24
C LEU A 52 -14.31 21.80 13.31
N GLN A 53 -15.03 22.42 12.39
CA GLN A 53 -15.87 21.70 11.43
C GLN A 53 -15.09 20.67 10.58
N GLN A 54 -13.87 21.00 10.13
CA GLN A 54 -13.00 20.06 9.42
C GLN A 54 -12.53 18.92 10.32
N THR A 55 -12.15 19.21 11.55
CA THR A 55 -11.74 18.21 12.55
C THR A 55 -12.86 17.21 12.81
N TYR A 56 -14.08 17.69 13.11
CA TYR A 56 -15.25 16.82 13.32
C TYR A 56 -15.57 16.00 12.07
N TYR A 57 -15.53 16.63 10.89
CA TYR A 57 -15.79 15.92 9.63
C TYR A 57 -14.79 14.78 9.38
N TRP A 58 -13.48 15.01 9.58
CA TRP A 58 -12.46 13.98 9.40
C TRP A 58 -12.51 12.90 10.48
N LEU A 59 -12.78 13.25 11.75
CA LEU A 59 -12.98 12.27 12.82
C LEU A 59 -14.23 11.42 12.60
N ALA A 60 -15.35 12.03 12.19
CA ALA A 60 -16.57 11.31 11.84
C ALA A 60 -16.34 10.35 10.68
N ARG A 61 -15.62 10.77 9.64
CA ARG A 61 -15.24 9.90 8.53
C ARG A 61 -14.35 8.74 8.98
N LEU A 62 -13.32 9.01 9.77
CA LEU A 62 -12.43 7.98 10.30
C LEU A 62 -13.21 6.96 11.14
N ALA A 63 -14.06 7.42 12.05
CA ALA A 63 -14.89 6.56 12.89
C ALA A 63 -15.84 5.67 12.07
N ARG A 64 -16.53 6.23 11.06
CA ARG A 64 -17.38 5.47 10.14
C ARG A 64 -16.61 4.39 9.41
N GLN A 65 -15.42 4.73 8.92
CA GLN A 65 -14.60 3.79 8.16
C GLN A 65 -14.08 2.66 9.05
N LEU A 66 -13.56 2.97 10.24
CA LEU A 66 -13.13 1.96 11.21
C LEU A 66 -14.28 1.04 11.63
N LYS A 67 -15.49 1.59 11.80
CA LYS A 67 -16.69 0.79 12.08
C LYS A 67 -17.04 -0.15 10.92
N GLN A 68 -16.95 0.32 9.68
CA GLN A 68 -17.18 -0.53 8.49
C GLN A 68 -16.13 -1.64 8.37
N ASP A 69 -14.87 -1.32 8.63
CA ASP A 69 -13.74 -2.25 8.57
C ASP A 69 -13.66 -3.17 9.82
N LYS A 70 -14.58 -3.00 10.79
CA LYS A 70 -14.58 -3.67 12.11
C LYS A 70 -13.25 -3.54 12.85
N ALA A 71 -12.55 -2.43 12.63
CA ALA A 71 -11.25 -2.12 13.22
C ALA A 71 -11.44 -1.21 14.42
N LYS A 72 -10.63 -1.42 15.47
CA LYS A 72 -10.52 -0.52 16.63
C LYS A 72 -9.31 0.40 16.56
N GLU A 73 -8.45 0.14 15.59
CA GLU A 73 -7.10 0.66 15.48
C GLU A 73 -6.85 1.11 14.04
N PHE A 74 -6.27 2.29 13.90
CA PHE A 74 -6.01 2.91 12.63
C PHE A 74 -4.52 3.09 12.40
N LEU A 75 -4.02 2.49 11.32
CA LEU A 75 -2.70 2.74 10.78
C LEU A 75 -2.84 3.42 9.42
N ILE A 76 -2.14 4.54 9.24
CA ILE A 76 -2.23 5.33 8.00
C ILE A 76 -1.68 4.56 6.79
N GLU A 77 -0.85 3.54 6.99
CA GLU A 77 -0.34 2.63 5.95
C GLU A 77 -1.26 1.46 5.62
N ARG A 78 -2.24 1.15 6.49
CA ARG A 78 -3.25 0.11 6.25
C ARG A 78 -4.49 0.65 5.54
N MET A 79 -4.52 1.93 5.14
CA MET A 79 -5.61 2.47 4.32
C MET A 79 -5.76 1.67 3.03
N GLN A 80 -6.98 1.24 2.73
CA GLN A 80 -7.28 0.39 1.57
C GLN A 80 -8.07 1.16 0.49
N SER A 81 -8.09 0.64 -0.74
CA SER A 81 -8.87 1.25 -1.83
C SER A 81 -10.39 1.28 -1.55
N SER A 82 -10.86 0.47 -0.60
CA SER A 82 -12.25 0.45 -0.11
C SER A 82 -12.70 1.79 0.46
N TRP A 83 -11.77 2.63 0.94
CA TRP A 83 -12.02 3.95 1.50
C TRP A 83 -12.54 4.98 0.48
N LEU A 84 -12.43 4.66 -0.81
CA LEU A 84 -13.00 5.45 -1.90
C LEU A 84 -14.52 5.31 -1.91
N GLY A 85 -15.21 6.42 -1.62
CA GLY A 85 -16.64 6.43 -1.35
C GLY A 85 -17.53 6.31 -2.59
N THR A 86 -17.01 6.58 -3.78
CA THR A 86 -17.80 6.54 -5.02
C THR A 86 -17.24 5.56 -6.07
N PRO A 87 -18.10 4.96 -6.91
CA PRO A 87 -17.65 4.13 -8.03
C PRO A 87 -16.71 4.87 -8.98
N GLN A 88 -16.92 6.17 -9.18
CA GLN A 88 -16.08 7.02 -10.01
C GLN A 88 -14.65 7.14 -9.44
N GLN A 89 -14.52 7.32 -8.12
CA GLN A 89 -13.22 7.35 -7.47
C GLN A 89 -12.49 6.01 -7.59
N LYS A 90 -13.19 4.90 -7.36
CA LYS A 90 -12.62 3.55 -7.53
C LYS A 90 -12.16 3.31 -8.96
N TRP A 91 -12.98 3.70 -9.94
CA TRP A 91 -12.61 3.58 -11.35
C TRP A 91 -11.40 4.44 -11.71
N PHE A 92 -11.35 5.70 -11.25
CA PHE A 92 -10.21 6.58 -11.46
C PHE A 92 -8.92 6.05 -10.80
N TYR A 93 -9.04 5.50 -9.58
CA TYR A 93 -7.96 4.81 -8.89
C TYR A 93 -7.42 3.64 -9.72
N GLN A 94 -8.31 2.72 -10.13
CA GLN A 94 -7.94 1.53 -10.91
C GLN A 94 -7.25 1.89 -12.23
N ILE A 95 -7.78 2.88 -12.97
CA ILE A 95 -7.18 3.35 -14.21
C ILE A 95 -5.85 4.04 -13.97
N SER A 96 -5.72 4.87 -12.93
CA SER A 96 -4.46 5.55 -12.64
C SER A 96 -3.34 4.54 -12.35
N ILE A 97 -3.63 3.53 -11.51
CA ILE A 97 -2.66 2.47 -11.22
C ILE A 97 -2.33 1.68 -12.48
N GLY A 98 -3.35 1.27 -13.25
CA GLY A 98 -3.16 0.48 -14.45
C GLY A 98 -2.40 1.21 -15.56
N LEU A 99 -2.70 2.49 -15.79
CA LEU A 99 -1.99 3.30 -16.79
C LEU A 99 -0.53 3.52 -16.40
N ILE A 100 -0.25 3.85 -15.13
CA ILE A 100 1.13 4.11 -14.68
C ILE A 100 1.95 2.82 -14.76
N THR A 101 1.45 1.71 -14.21
CA THR A 101 2.17 0.43 -14.24
C THR A 101 2.30 -0.12 -15.66
N GLY A 102 1.24 -0.04 -16.46
CA GLY A 102 1.25 -0.48 -17.85
C GLY A 102 2.20 0.33 -18.73
N LEU A 103 2.27 1.65 -18.54
CA LEU A 103 3.22 2.49 -19.26
C LEU A 103 4.66 2.15 -18.87
N ILE A 104 4.94 1.91 -17.59
CA ILE A 104 6.28 1.51 -17.15
C ILE A 104 6.69 0.19 -17.81
N VAL A 105 5.82 -0.82 -17.79
CA VAL A 105 6.07 -2.11 -18.46
C VAL A 105 6.26 -1.93 -19.97
N ALA A 106 5.42 -1.14 -20.63
CA ALA A 106 5.60 -0.86 -22.05
C ALA A 106 6.95 -0.20 -22.33
N LEU A 107 7.38 0.77 -21.53
CA LEU A 107 8.67 1.43 -21.70
C LEU A 107 9.86 0.49 -21.43
N ILE A 108 9.72 -0.49 -20.54
CA ILE A 108 10.75 -1.50 -20.28
C ILE A 108 10.93 -2.39 -21.52
N TYR A 109 9.84 -2.89 -22.09
CA TYR A 109 9.88 -3.91 -23.15
C TYR A 109 9.75 -3.38 -24.58
N VAL A 110 9.68 -2.06 -24.80
CA VAL A 110 9.59 -1.45 -26.14
C VAL A 110 10.83 -1.71 -26.98
N GLY A 111 12.01 -1.78 -26.35
CA GLY A 111 13.27 -2.03 -27.06
C GLY A 111 13.34 -3.45 -27.63
N THR A 112 12.76 -4.43 -26.93
CA THR A 112 12.86 -5.86 -27.25
C THR A 112 11.67 -6.36 -28.10
N THR A 113 10.45 -5.93 -27.76
CA THR A 113 9.21 -6.40 -28.42
C THR A 113 8.66 -5.44 -29.47
N GLY A 114 9.29 -4.27 -29.60
CA GLY A 114 8.79 -3.17 -30.42
C GLY A 114 7.53 -2.52 -29.83
N LEU A 115 7.12 -1.40 -30.44
CA LEU A 115 6.03 -0.57 -29.90
C LEU A 115 4.71 -1.31 -29.77
N ILE A 116 4.37 -2.17 -30.74
CA ILE A 116 3.10 -2.91 -30.74
C ILE A 116 3.08 -3.94 -29.60
N GLY A 117 4.10 -4.78 -29.50
CA GLY A 117 4.21 -5.80 -28.45
C GLY A 117 4.21 -5.18 -27.05
N ALA A 118 5.03 -4.15 -26.85
CA ALA A 118 5.12 -3.44 -25.59
C ALA A 118 3.82 -2.73 -25.20
N SER A 119 3.10 -2.15 -26.15
CA SER A 119 1.81 -1.52 -25.89
C SER A 119 0.76 -2.56 -25.46
N ILE A 120 0.68 -3.68 -26.16
CA ILE A 120 -0.26 -4.77 -25.83
C ILE A 120 0.06 -5.36 -24.45
N GLY A 121 1.34 -5.68 -24.21
CA GLY A 121 1.80 -6.22 -22.93
C GLY A 121 1.56 -5.23 -21.78
N GLY A 122 1.97 -3.98 -21.96
CA GLY A 122 1.78 -2.92 -20.97
C GLY A 122 0.31 -2.66 -20.64
N ILE A 123 -0.56 -2.57 -21.64
CA ILE A 123 -2.02 -2.42 -21.41
C ILE A 123 -2.56 -3.63 -20.64
N THR A 124 -2.20 -4.84 -21.06
CA THR A 124 -2.69 -6.07 -20.43
C THR A 124 -2.25 -6.16 -18.96
N TYR A 125 -0.97 -5.95 -18.70
CA TYR A 125 -0.41 -5.97 -17.35
C TYR A 125 -0.98 -4.85 -16.48
N GLY A 126 -1.07 -3.64 -17.02
CA GLY A 126 -1.69 -2.49 -16.36
C GLY A 126 -3.15 -2.74 -15.99
N LEU A 127 -3.95 -3.36 -16.86
CA LEU A 127 -5.33 -3.71 -16.55
C LEU A 127 -5.42 -4.75 -15.42
N ILE A 128 -4.52 -5.73 -15.38
CA ILE A 128 -4.46 -6.74 -14.31
C ILE A 128 -4.14 -6.04 -12.98
N LEU A 129 -3.05 -5.28 -12.91
CA LEU A 129 -2.64 -4.60 -11.68
C LEU A 129 -3.62 -3.51 -11.25
N GLY A 130 -4.20 -2.77 -12.18
CA GLY A 130 -5.21 -1.75 -11.88
C GLY A 130 -6.45 -2.34 -11.18
N ARG A 131 -6.74 -3.63 -11.35
CA ARG A 131 -7.85 -4.31 -10.66
C ARG A 131 -7.52 -4.76 -9.24
N THR A 132 -6.24 -4.84 -8.86
CA THR A 132 -5.84 -5.17 -7.50
C THR A 132 -6.37 -4.11 -6.51
N GLN A 133 -7.18 -4.54 -5.54
CA GLN A 133 -7.83 -3.65 -4.57
C GLN A 133 -7.09 -3.62 -3.23
N GLU A 134 -6.44 -4.71 -2.88
CA GLU A 134 -5.74 -4.85 -1.61
C GLU A 134 -4.34 -4.27 -1.73
N ILE A 135 -3.99 -3.40 -0.79
CA ILE A 135 -2.69 -2.77 -0.70
C ILE A 135 -1.91 -3.50 0.38
N PHE A 136 -0.94 -4.31 -0.06
CA PHE A 136 -0.03 -5.04 0.81
C PHE A 136 1.34 -4.36 0.82
N PRO A 137 1.70 -3.62 1.88
CA PRO A 137 3.05 -3.10 2.00
C PRO A 137 4.02 -4.25 2.25
N VAL A 138 5.10 -4.31 1.48
CA VAL A 138 6.15 -5.30 1.68
C VAL A 138 7.14 -4.76 2.70
N ASN A 139 6.94 -5.21 3.95
CA ASN A 139 7.55 -4.55 5.11
C ASN A 139 8.97 -5.05 5.38
N ARG A 140 9.28 -6.36 5.27
CA ARG A 140 10.61 -6.85 5.68
C ARG A 140 11.17 -8.00 4.87
N LEU A 141 12.46 -7.88 4.59
CA LEU A 141 13.34 -8.96 4.16
C LEU A 141 14.11 -9.45 5.38
N LYS A 142 13.96 -10.72 5.74
CA LYS A 142 14.84 -11.35 6.74
C LYS A 142 16.06 -11.90 6.04
N PHE A 143 17.05 -11.04 5.83
CA PHE A 143 18.38 -11.50 5.43
C PHE A 143 19.14 -12.00 6.65
N SER A 144 18.95 -13.27 7.01
CA SER A 144 19.95 -14.01 7.77
C SER A 144 20.50 -15.13 6.89
N LEU A 145 21.81 -15.33 6.92
CA LEU A 145 22.45 -16.37 6.09
C LEU A 145 21.87 -17.76 6.38
N GLU A 146 21.57 -18.03 7.65
CA GLU A 146 20.97 -19.30 8.08
C GLU A 146 19.53 -19.46 7.58
N PHE A 147 18.73 -18.38 7.59
CA PHE A 147 17.39 -18.40 7.01
C PHE A 147 17.44 -18.58 5.48
N ALA A 148 18.33 -17.85 4.80
CA ALA A 148 18.50 -17.94 3.36
C ALA A 148 18.94 -19.36 2.94
N LYS A 149 19.88 -19.98 3.65
CA LYS A 149 20.26 -21.38 3.42
C LYS A 149 19.09 -22.34 3.62
N ALA A 150 18.31 -22.14 4.68
CA ALA A 150 17.16 -23.00 4.98
C ALA A 150 16.07 -22.90 3.91
N GLN A 151 15.85 -21.71 3.35
CA GLN A 151 14.83 -21.47 2.33
C GLN A 151 15.31 -21.65 0.88
N LEU A 152 16.62 -21.80 0.65
CA LEU A 152 17.17 -21.85 -0.70
C LEU A 152 16.54 -22.96 -1.54
N LEU A 153 16.41 -24.16 -0.98
CA LEU A 153 15.88 -25.31 -1.72
C LEU A 153 14.41 -25.13 -2.10
N SER A 154 13.56 -24.70 -1.16
CA SER A 154 12.14 -24.42 -1.44
C SER A 154 11.99 -23.30 -2.47
N SER A 155 12.75 -22.21 -2.30
CA SER A 155 12.77 -21.07 -3.22
C SER A 155 13.13 -21.47 -4.65
N VAL A 156 14.16 -22.31 -4.81
CA VAL A 156 14.60 -22.80 -6.13
C VAL A 156 13.56 -23.75 -6.71
N ILE A 157 12.97 -24.66 -5.92
CA ILE A 157 11.94 -25.58 -6.41
C ILE A 157 10.70 -24.80 -6.87
N GLU A 158 10.23 -23.84 -6.08
CA GLU A 158 9.10 -22.98 -6.44
C GLU A 158 9.41 -22.14 -7.68
N GLY A 159 10.61 -21.56 -7.75
CA GLY A 159 11.05 -20.78 -8.90
C GLY A 159 11.17 -21.60 -10.18
N LEU A 160 11.68 -22.83 -10.09
CA LEU A 160 11.70 -23.78 -11.21
C LEU A 160 10.27 -24.16 -11.63
N TRP A 161 9.37 -24.38 -10.67
CA TRP A 161 7.99 -24.72 -10.96
C TRP A 161 7.29 -23.60 -11.73
N TRP A 162 7.37 -22.35 -11.24
CA TRP A 162 6.81 -21.18 -11.93
C TRP A 162 7.50 -20.90 -13.26
N GLY A 163 8.83 -20.98 -13.30
CA GLY A 163 9.61 -20.78 -14.52
C GLY A 163 9.28 -21.79 -15.61
N LEU A 164 9.01 -23.06 -15.26
CA LEU A 164 8.57 -24.07 -16.22
C LEU A 164 7.11 -23.87 -16.64
N VAL A 165 6.21 -23.53 -15.71
CA VAL A 165 4.78 -23.31 -16.01
C VAL A 165 4.61 -22.12 -16.95
N TYR A 166 5.19 -20.97 -16.60
CA TYR A 166 5.13 -19.78 -17.44
C TYR A 166 6.02 -19.92 -18.67
N GLY A 167 7.17 -20.56 -18.55
CA GLY A 167 8.10 -20.76 -19.66
C GLY A 167 7.56 -21.64 -20.76
N LEU A 168 6.76 -22.67 -20.46
CA LEU A 168 6.09 -23.43 -21.52
C LEU A 168 5.09 -22.57 -22.30
N ILE A 169 4.39 -21.66 -21.62
CA ILE A 169 3.41 -20.77 -22.27
C ILE A 169 4.16 -19.75 -23.13
N ASP A 170 5.15 -19.07 -22.55
CA ASP A 170 5.92 -18.03 -23.22
C ASP A 170 6.74 -18.59 -24.40
N ALA A 171 7.43 -19.73 -24.20
CA ALA A 171 8.17 -20.42 -25.25
C ALA A 171 7.28 -20.82 -26.43
N LEU A 172 6.04 -21.27 -26.18
CA LEU A 172 5.09 -21.58 -27.26
C LEU A 172 4.63 -20.32 -28.00
N ILE A 173 4.45 -19.20 -27.29
CA ILE A 173 4.11 -17.91 -27.91
C ILE A 173 5.27 -17.42 -28.77
N CYS A 174 6.49 -17.38 -28.23
CA CYS A 174 7.70 -16.99 -28.96
C CYS A 174 7.97 -17.94 -30.13
N TRP A 175 7.70 -19.23 -29.99
CA TRP A 175 7.81 -20.20 -31.08
C TRP A 175 6.89 -19.87 -32.26
N LEU A 176 5.66 -19.45 -32.00
CA LEU A 176 4.73 -19.05 -33.06
C LEU A 176 5.20 -17.81 -33.84
N ILE A 177 6.04 -16.96 -33.24
CA ILE A 177 6.51 -15.70 -33.82
C ILE A 177 7.88 -15.88 -34.49
N TRP A 178 8.81 -16.57 -33.83
CA TRP A 178 10.22 -16.67 -34.22
C TRP A 178 10.71 -18.11 -34.46
N GLY A 179 9.82 -19.11 -34.43
CA GLY A 179 10.17 -20.50 -34.67
C GLY A 179 10.99 -21.10 -33.53
N ILE A 180 11.84 -22.09 -33.84
CA ILE A 180 12.56 -22.88 -32.82
C ILE A 180 13.46 -21.98 -31.95
N GLU A 181 14.06 -20.94 -32.51
CA GLU A 181 14.86 -19.97 -31.75
C GLU A 181 14.03 -19.28 -30.67
N GLY A 182 12.79 -18.89 -31.00
CA GLY A 182 11.83 -18.34 -30.04
C GLY A 182 11.45 -19.30 -28.92
N LEU A 183 11.35 -20.61 -29.22
CA LEU A 183 11.08 -21.64 -28.21
C LEU A 183 12.21 -21.69 -27.17
N ILE A 184 13.46 -21.68 -27.61
CA ILE A 184 14.62 -21.81 -26.72
C ILE A 184 14.78 -20.53 -25.89
N LEU A 185 14.69 -19.36 -26.52
CA LEU A 185 14.84 -18.08 -25.84
C LEU A 185 13.72 -17.82 -24.83
N GLY A 186 12.45 -18.06 -25.19
CA GLY A 186 11.32 -17.88 -24.26
C GLY A 186 11.39 -18.83 -23.05
N MET A 187 11.83 -20.07 -23.27
CA MET A 187 12.03 -21.02 -22.18
C MET A 187 13.17 -20.59 -21.25
N ALA A 188 14.28 -20.10 -21.81
CA ALA A 188 15.42 -19.65 -21.02
C ALA A 188 15.10 -18.38 -20.23
N ASP A 189 14.43 -17.40 -20.87
CA ASP A 189 13.99 -16.16 -20.26
C ASP A 189 13.07 -16.43 -19.06
N SER A 190 12.02 -17.22 -19.27
CA SER A 190 11.05 -17.55 -18.23
C SER A 190 11.64 -18.38 -17.08
N LEU A 191 12.66 -19.21 -17.36
CA LEU A 191 13.35 -19.96 -16.31
C LEU A 191 14.18 -19.04 -15.42
N VAL A 192 14.91 -18.08 -16.01
CA VAL A 192 15.63 -17.06 -15.26
C VAL A 192 14.64 -16.24 -14.43
N TRP A 193 13.52 -15.85 -15.03
CA TRP A 193 12.46 -15.10 -14.37
C TRP A 193 11.90 -15.84 -13.16
N GLY A 194 11.52 -17.11 -13.34
CA GLY A 194 10.98 -17.97 -12.28
C GLY A 194 11.98 -18.19 -11.15
N LEU A 195 13.27 -18.40 -11.45
CA LEU A 195 14.30 -18.54 -10.43
C LEU A 195 14.45 -17.29 -9.58
N ILE A 196 14.46 -16.11 -10.20
CA ILE A 196 14.54 -14.83 -9.47
C ILE A 196 13.30 -14.66 -8.61
N GLU A 197 12.11 -14.89 -9.16
CA GLU A 197 10.85 -14.78 -8.43
C GLU A 197 10.80 -15.74 -7.22
N GLY A 198 11.17 -17.01 -7.40
CA GLY A 198 11.21 -17.99 -6.32
C GLY A 198 12.17 -17.59 -5.20
N LEU A 199 13.36 -17.07 -5.56
CA LEU A 199 14.32 -16.54 -4.58
C LEU A 199 13.78 -15.30 -3.85
N ILE A 200 13.08 -14.41 -4.55
CA ILE A 200 12.46 -13.22 -3.94
C ILE A 200 11.41 -13.67 -2.91
N TRP A 201 10.46 -14.53 -3.30
CA TRP A 201 9.38 -14.95 -2.42
C TRP A 201 9.86 -15.80 -1.24
N GLY A 202 10.76 -16.75 -1.46
CA GLY A 202 11.25 -17.60 -0.38
C GLY A 202 12.14 -16.88 0.64
N LEU A 203 12.72 -15.73 0.28
CA LEU A 203 13.44 -14.85 1.21
C LEU A 203 12.55 -13.78 1.86
N MET A 204 11.34 -13.60 1.35
CA MET A 204 10.38 -12.65 1.90
C MET A 204 9.67 -13.25 3.11
N VAL A 205 9.53 -12.47 4.18
CA VAL A 205 8.82 -12.92 5.38
C VAL A 205 7.62 -11.99 5.59
N PRO A 206 6.38 -12.53 5.62
CA PRO A 206 5.22 -11.76 6.01
C PRO A 206 5.41 -11.28 7.46
N ASP A 207 5.39 -9.97 7.69
CA ASP A 207 5.42 -9.40 9.04
C ASP A 207 4.37 -8.30 9.12
N PHE A 208 3.47 -8.43 10.11
CA PHE A 208 2.25 -7.64 10.16
C PHE A 208 2.17 -6.63 11.29
N ASP A 209 2.91 -6.72 12.41
CA ASP A 209 2.34 -6.14 13.65
C ASP A 209 3.24 -5.28 14.56
N ASN A 210 4.36 -4.70 14.11
CA ASN A 210 5.18 -3.84 15.00
C ASN A 210 5.65 -2.52 14.37
N THR A 211 4.71 -1.69 13.93
CA THR A 211 5.05 -0.35 13.41
C THR A 211 5.10 0.66 14.56
N THR A 212 6.23 1.36 14.65
CA THR A 212 6.49 2.32 15.73
C THR A 212 6.29 3.76 15.26
N VAL A 213 6.35 3.98 13.94
CA VAL A 213 6.27 5.28 13.29
C VAL A 213 5.25 5.26 12.18
N ASN A 214 4.59 6.39 11.95
CA ASN A 214 3.61 6.56 10.88
C ASN A 214 4.22 6.32 9.50
N ASN A 215 3.51 5.55 8.66
CA ASN A 215 3.92 5.20 7.29
C ASN A 215 5.22 4.39 7.21
N GLN A 216 5.63 3.73 8.29
CA GLN A 216 6.80 2.86 8.31
C GLN A 216 6.70 1.78 7.23
N GLY A 217 5.58 1.04 7.13
CA GLY A 217 5.44 -0.05 6.16
C GLY A 217 5.55 0.42 4.71
N ILE A 218 4.98 1.59 4.37
CA ILE A 218 5.07 2.16 3.02
C ILE A 218 6.49 2.67 2.72
N ARG A 219 7.18 3.24 3.71
CA ARG A 219 8.59 3.64 3.55
C ARG A 219 9.50 2.43 3.37
N GLU A 220 9.30 1.38 4.16
CA GLU A 220 10.00 0.11 4.04
C GLU A 220 9.73 -0.53 2.67
N SER A 221 8.48 -0.51 2.19
CA SER A 221 8.11 -0.95 0.83
C SER A 221 8.85 -0.17 -0.27
N GLY A 222 8.98 1.16 -0.11
CA GLY A 222 9.74 1.99 -1.06
C GLY A 222 11.25 1.72 -1.04
N LEU A 223 11.81 1.48 0.14
CA LEU A 223 13.22 1.06 0.30
C LEU A 223 13.45 -0.32 -0.34
N ASN A 224 12.57 -1.27 -0.08
CA ASN A 224 12.61 -2.61 -0.65
C ASN A 224 12.48 -2.56 -2.18
N ALA A 225 11.63 -1.68 -2.74
CA ALA A 225 11.55 -1.46 -4.17
C ALA A 225 12.91 -1.09 -4.77
N GLY A 226 13.62 -0.13 -4.17
CA GLY A 226 14.96 0.27 -4.62
C GLY A 226 15.99 -0.85 -4.51
N ILE A 227 15.96 -1.62 -3.40
CA ILE A 227 16.84 -2.77 -3.19
C ILE A 227 16.60 -3.84 -4.27
N PHE A 228 15.34 -4.20 -4.52
CA PHE A 228 14.99 -5.20 -5.53
C PHE A 228 15.19 -4.72 -6.96
N THR A 229 15.21 -3.42 -7.20
CA THR A 229 15.67 -2.90 -8.49
C THR A 229 17.12 -3.26 -8.76
N VAL A 230 18.01 -3.08 -7.77
CA VAL A 230 19.42 -3.42 -7.93
C VAL A 230 19.63 -4.93 -7.93
N ILE A 231 19.09 -5.64 -6.93
CA ILE A 231 19.30 -7.09 -6.79
C ILE A 231 18.67 -7.84 -7.96
N GLY A 232 17.43 -7.53 -8.34
CA GLY A 232 16.75 -8.17 -9.45
C GLY A 232 17.45 -7.94 -10.78
N GLY A 233 17.91 -6.71 -11.04
CA GLY A 233 18.65 -6.39 -12.27
C GLY A 233 20.02 -7.08 -12.35
N VAL A 234 20.77 -7.12 -11.23
CA VAL A 234 22.05 -7.83 -11.17
C VAL A 234 21.84 -9.34 -11.33
N ALA A 235 20.86 -9.91 -10.62
CA ALA A 235 20.53 -11.34 -10.73
C ALA A 235 20.13 -11.71 -12.16
N TRP A 236 19.31 -10.86 -12.81
CA TRP A 236 18.94 -11.00 -14.22
C TRP A 236 20.16 -11.11 -15.10
N VAL A 237 21.05 -10.10 -15.07
CA VAL A 237 22.26 -10.08 -15.92
C VAL A 237 23.15 -11.29 -15.65
N LEU A 238 23.39 -11.65 -14.39
CA LEU A 238 24.27 -12.77 -14.05
C LEU A 238 23.74 -14.11 -14.55
N LEU A 239 22.45 -14.37 -14.38
CA LEU A 239 21.82 -15.61 -14.83
C LEU A 239 21.70 -15.64 -16.35
N TYR A 240 21.29 -14.53 -16.96
CA TYR A 240 21.05 -14.45 -18.40
C TYR A 240 22.35 -14.50 -19.21
N VAL A 241 23.46 -13.92 -18.73
CA VAL A 241 24.78 -14.10 -19.36
C VAL A 241 25.18 -15.56 -19.40
N GLY A 242 24.90 -16.34 -18.34
CA GLY A 242 25.15 -17.78 -18.32
C GLY A 242 24.37 -18.53 -19.41
N VAL A 243 23.11 -18.15 -19.63
CA VAL A 243 22.27 -18.67 -20.71
C VAL A 243 22.87 -18.35 -22.09
N LEU A 244 23.18 -17.07 -22.35
CA LEU A 244 23.71 -16.64 -23.65
C LEU A 244 25.03 -17.35 -23.99
N LEU A 245 25.94 -17.47 -23.02
CA LEU A 245 27.19 -18.22 -23.20
C LEU A 245 26.96 -19.70 -23.49
N ALA A 246 25.98 -20.33 -22.84
CA ALA A 246 25.64 -21.72 -23.08
C ALA A 246 25.03 -21.95 -24.48
N MET A 247 24.34 -20.94 -25.01
CA MET A 247 23.75 -20.95 -26.36
C MET A 247 24.74 -20.54 -27.46
N GLY A 248 25.91 -20.01 -27.09
CA GLY A 248 26.88 -19.48 -28.04
C GLY A 248 26.48 -18.13 -28.63
N GLU A 249 25.54 -17.43 -27.98
CA GLU A 249 25.08 -16.10 -28.39
C GLU A 249 26.08 -15.02 -28.00
N PRO A 250 26.23 -13.96 -28.81
CA PRO A 250 27.12 -12.86 -28.50
C PRO A 250 26.63 -12.08 -27.28
N LEU A 251 27.57 -11.67 -26.42
CA LEU A 251 27.28 -10.79 -25.31
C LEU A 251 27.37 -9.34 -25.78
N GLU A 252 26.22 -8.71 -26.04
CA GLU A 252 26.14 -7.28 -26.31
C GLU A 252 25.95 -6.49 -25.00
N PRO A 253 26.96 -5.73 -24.52
CA PRO A 253 26.87 -5.05 -23.22
C PRO A 253 25.72 -4.04 -23.13
N ARG A 254 25.36 -3.43 -24.26
CA ARG A 254 24.25 -2.48 -24.35
C ARG A 254 22.93 -3.17 -24.00
N ASP A 255 22.68 -4.34 -24.59
CA ASP A 255 21.39 -5.03 -24.44
C ASP A 255 21.29 -5.65 -23.05
N LEU A 256 22.38 -6.25 -22.55
CA LEU A 256 22.47 -6.70 -21.16
C LEU A 256 22.19 -5.59 -20.14
N LEU A 257 22.67 -4.37 -20.40
CA LEU A 257 22.41 -3.22 -19.53
C LEU A 257 20.95 -2.77 -19.60
N ILE A 258 20.37 -2.70 -20.79
CA ILE A 258 18.96 -2.34 -21.00
C ILE A 258 18.06 -3.36 -20.29
N ASP A 259 18.29 -4.65 -20.52
CA ASP A 259 17.50 -5.72 -19.93
C ASP A 259 17.69 -5.82 -18.41
N GLY A 260 18.92 -5.62 -17.92
CA GLY A 260 19.21 -5.58 -16.49
C GLY A 260 18.52 -4.43 -15.78
N ILE A 261 18.55 -3.22 -16.36
CA ILE A 261 17.84 -2.05 -15.80
C ILE A 261 16.33 -2.27 -15.89
N GLY A 262 15.83 -2.73 -17.04
CA GLY A 262 14.42 -2.98 -17.29
C GLY A 262 13.82 -3.98 -16.30
N ASN A 263 14.41 -5.17 -16.20
CA ASN A 263 13.96 -6.21 -15.28
C ASN A 263 14.22 -5.83 -13.82
N GLY A 264 15.30 -5.10 -13.51
CA GLY A 264 15.48 -4.51 -12.19
C GLY A 264 14.30 -3.60 -11.80
N VAL A 265 13.98 -2.60 -12.63
CA VAL A 265 12.85 -1.69 -12.37
C VAL A 265 11.55 -2.48 -12.22
N PHE A 266 11.33 -3.50 -13.06
CA PHE A 266 10.20 -4.40 -12.93
C PHE A 266 10.13 -5.04 -11.54
N PHE A 267 11.20 -5.72 -11.10
CA PHE A 267 11.23 -6.40 -9.79
C PHE A 267 11.06 -5.42 -8.62
N GLY A 268 11.62 -4.22 -8.71
CA GLY A 268 11.40 -3.18 -7.69
C GLY A 268 9.93 -2.76 -7.58
N ILE A 269 9.25 -2.59 -8.71
CA ILE A 269 7.82 -2.28 -8.73
C ILE A 269 7.00 -3.45 -8.21
N TYR A 270 7.30 -4.66 -8.67
CA TYR A 270 6.62 -5.89 -8.29
C TYR A 270 6.66 -6.12 -6.79
N VAL A 271 7.83 -5.94 -6.16
CA VAL A 271 8.00 -6.24 -4.74
C VAL A 271 7.54 -5.11 -3.83
N GLY A 272 7.80 -3.83 -4.14
CA GLY A 272 7.53 -2.75 -3.19
C GLY A 272 6.98 -1.46 -3.79
N GLY A 273 7.23 -1.22 -5.07
CA GLY A 273 6.82 0.02 -5.73
C GLY A 273 5.31 0.11 -5.92
N LEU A 274 4.63 -1.01 -6.18
CA LEU A 274 3.18 -1.05 -6.38
C LEU A 274 2.42 -0.55 -5.14
N ALA A 275 2.78 -1.03 -3.95
CA ALA A 275 2.14 -0.59 -2.71
C ALA A 275 2.34 0.92 -2.46
N CYS A 276 3.54 1.45 -2.76
CA CYS A 276 3.80 2.89 -2.66
C CYS A 276 2.94 3.70 -3.63
N LEU A 277 2.83 3.24 -4.88
CA LEU A 277 2.03 3.87 -5.92
C LEU A 277 0.54 3.86 -5.58
N GLN A 278 0.01 2.68 -5.22
CA GLN A 278 -1.36 2.49 -4.76
C GLN A 278 -1.69 3.44 -3.61
N HIS A 279 -0.82 3.50 -2.60
CA HIS A 279 -1.04 4.36 -1.44
C HIS A 279 -1.02 5.84 -1.77
N PHE A 280 -0.08 6.26 -2.63
CA PHE A 280 0.02 7.64 -3.08
C PHE A 280 -1.24 8.08 -3.84
N VAL A 281 -1.68 7.29 -4.83
CA VAL A 281 -2.87 7.59 -5.63
C VAL A 281 -4.12 7.58 -4.76
N LEU A 282 -4.26 6.62 -3.84
CA LEU A 282 -5.37 6.56 -2.89
C LEU A 282 -5.44 7.85 -2.05
N ARG A 283 -4.32 8.28 -1.46
CA ARG A 283 -4.26 9.52 -0.67
C ARG A 283 -4.58 10.75 -1.49
N LEU A 284 -4.10 10.82 -2.72
CA LEU A 284 -4.37 11.93 -3.61
C LEU A 284 -5.88 12.07 -3.88
N ILE A 285 -6.56 10.98 -4.20
CA ILE A 285 -8.00 10.97 -4.47
C ILE A 285 -8.81 11.30 -3.20
N LEU A 286 -8.44 10.71 -2.07
CA LEU A 286 -9.09 11.01 -0.79
C LEU A 286 -8.91 12.49 -0.42
N LYS A 287 -7.71 13.05 -0.57
CA LYS A 287 -7.47 14.46 -0.30
C LYS A 287 -8.26 15.36 -1.25
N GLN A 288 -8.31 15.05 -2.54
CA GLN A 288 -9.07 15.83 -3.53
C GLN A 288 -10.58 15.83 -3.24
N SER A 289 -11.10 14.76 -2.68
CA SER A 289 -12.51 14.68 -2.26
C SER A 289 -12.79 15.28 -0.88
N GLY A 290 -11.77 15.86 -0.21
CA GLY A 290 -11.89 16.42 1.14
C GLY A 290 -11.97 15.36 2.24
N ALA A 291 -11.89 14.08 1.89
CA ALA A 291 -12.11 12.94 2.78
C ALA A 291 -11.07 12.80 3.90
N ILE A 292 -9.84 13.25 3.66
CA ILE A 292 -8.73 13.24 4.62
C ILE A 292 -7.90 14.53 4.46
N PRO A 293 -7.18 14.96 5.51
CA PRO A 293 -6.18 16.01 5.39
C PRO A 293 -4.94 15.52 4.63
N TRP A 294 -4.19 16.47 4.03
CA TRP A 294 -2.95 16.16 3.31
C TRP A 294 -1.89 15.50 4.19
N ASN A 295 -1.61 16.09 5.35
CA ASN A 295 -0.73 15.49 6.35
C ASN A 295 -1.59 14.79 7.42
N TYR A 296 -2.01 13.56 7.11
CA TYR A 296 -2.92 12.82 7.97
C TYR A 296 -2.29 12.52 9.34
N ALA A 297 -1.00 12.19 9.38
CA ALA A 297 -0.26 11.99 10.64
C ALA A 297 -0.34 13.22 11.55
N LYS A 298 -0.06 14.41 10.99
CA LYS A 298 -0.12 15.68 11.71
C LYS A 298 -1.51 15.96 12.28
N PHE A 299 -2.56 15.70 11.50
CA PHE A 299 -3.93 15.84 11.97
C PHE A 299 -4.27 14.85 13.08
N LEU A 300 -3.87 13.59 12.96
CA LEU A 300 -4.17 12.57 13.96
C LEU A 300 -3.44 12.86 15.28
N ASP A 301 -2.18 13.31 15.22
CA ASP A 301 -1.45 13.75 16.41
C ASP A 301 -2.14 14.96 17.07
N HIS A 302 -2.69 15.90 16.28
CA HIS A 302 -3.50 16.98 16.82
C HIS A 302 -4.81 16.48 17.46
N ALA A 303 -5.49 15.50 16.87
CA ALA A 303 -6.66 14.87 17.50
C ALA A 303 -6.33 14.09 18.78
N VAL A 304 -5.08 13.65 18.96
CA VAL A 304 -4.57 13.10 20.23
C VAL A 304 -4.42 14.22 21.26
N GLU A 305 -3.84 15.36 20.90
CA GLU A 305 -3.75 16.54 21.79
C GLU A 305 -5.13 17.05 22.24
N LEU A 306 -6.13 16.98 21.35
CA LEU A 306 -7.51 17.31 21.66
C LEU A 306 -8.23 16.27 22.54
N GLY A 307 -7.59 15.11 22.81
CA GLY A 307 -8.18 14.05 23.63
C GLY A 307 -9.28 13.25 22.94
N PHE A 308 -9.35 13.23 21.60
CA PHE A 308 -10.27 12.35 20.87
C PHE A 308 -9.65 10.99 20.56
N LEU A 309 -8.34 10.98 20.35
CA LEU A 309 -7.56 9.79 20.01
C LEU A 309 -6.48 9.53 21.07
N LYS A 310 -6.04 8.28 21.16
CA LYS A 310 -4.80 7.86 21.80
C LYS A 310 -3.88 7.23 20.75
N ARG A 311 -2.58 7.37 20.95
CA ARG A 311 -1.55 6.83 20.06
C ARG A 311 -0.72 5.77 20.79
N GLU A 312 -0.60 4.60 20.16
CA GLU A 312 0.22 3.48 20.63
C GLU A 312 1.18 3.11 19.48
N GLY A 313 2.44 3.54 19.55
CA GLY A 313 3.41 3.39 18.46
C GLY A 313 3.02 4.17 17.19
N GLY A 314 2.85 3.48 16.07
CA GLY A 314 2.35 4.03 14.79
C GLY A 314 0.82 3.98 14.64
N CYS A 315 0.10 3.50 15.67
CA CYS A 315 -1.34 3.26 15.62
C CYS A 315 -2.14 4.33 16.37
N TYR A 316 -3.29 4.68 15.82
CA TYR A 316 -4.25 5.61 16.42
C TYR A 316 -5.55 4.89 16.77
N ARG A 317 -6.10 5.16 17.94
CA ARG A 317 -7.37 4.60 18.39
C ARG A 317 -8.19 5.68 19.10
N PHE A 318 -9.50 5.67 18.95
CA PHE A 318 -10.37 6.52 19.78
C PHE A 318 -10.20 6.17 21.26
N ILE A 319 -10.22 7.19 22.13
CA ILE A 319 -9.99 6.98 23.58
C ILE A 319 -10.93 5.92 24.15
N ASP A 320 -12.19 5.93 23.71
CA ASP A 320 -13.19 4.96 24.10
C ASP A 320 -14.09 4.57 22.91
N ASP A 321 -14.66 3.36 22.97
CA ASP A 321 -15.56 2.83 21.94
C ASP A 321 -16.83 3.70 21.80
N SER A 322 -17.27 4.40 22.86
CA SER A 322 -18.39 5.36 22.82
C SER A 322 -18.09 6.62 22.00
N VAL A 323 -16.87 7.15 22.09
CA VAL A 323 -16.43 8.32 21.29
C VAL A 323 -16.41 7.95 19.81
N GLN A 324 -15.88 6.77 19.48
CA GLN A 324 -15.90 6.26 18.11
C GLN A 324 -17.35 6.11 17.60
N GLU A 325 -18.24 5.51 18.40
CA GLU A 325 -19.63 5.31 18.01
C GLU A 325 -20.37 6.64 17.79
N HIS A 326 -20.15 7.63 18.66
CA HIS A 326 -20.70 8.98 18.50
C HIS A 326 -20.27 9.62 17.17
N PHE A 327 -18.96 9.68 16.91
CA PHE A 327 -18.45 10.22 15.63
C PHE A 327 -18.94 9.42 14.42
N ALA A 328 -19.12 8.11 14.55
CA ALA A 328 -19.64 7.28 13.46
C ALA A 328 -21.10 7.65 13.09
N GLN A 329 -21.91 8.05 14.08
CA GLN A 329 -23.31 8.44 13.89
C GLN A 329 -23.48 9.89 13.44
N MET A 330 -22.51 10.77 13.70
CA MET A 330 -22.56 12.20 13.32
C MET A 330 -22.80 12.40 11.81
N PRO A 331 -23.75 13.25 11.37
CA PRO A 331 -23.99 13.51 9.95
C PRO A 331 -22.78 14.19 9.29
N LEU A 332 -22.41 13.72 8.10
CA LEU A 332 -21.31 14.31 7.32
C LEU A 332 -21.79 15.55 6.56
N ASN A 333 -22.03 16.64 7.29
CA ASN A 333 -22.40 17.93 6.72
C ASN A 333 -21.12 18.75 6.49
N GLY A 334 -20.41 18.43 5.40
CA GLY A 334 -19.16 19.09 5.03
C GLY A 334 -19.01 19.20 3.52
N ARG A 335 -19.54 20.29 2.97
CA ARG A 335 -19.05 20.93 1.74
C ARG A 335 -19.13 22.42 1.89
#